data_AF-A0A7V5LGY4-F1
#
_entry.id   AF-A0A7V5LGY4-F1
#
_cell.length_a   1.000
_cell.length_b   1.000
_cell.length_c   1.000
_cell.angle_alpha   90.00
_cell.angle_beta   90.00
_cell.angle_gamma   90.00
#
_symmetry.space_group_name_H-M   'P 1'
#
loop_
_entity.id
_entity.type
_entity.pdbx_description
1 polymer ?
#
loop_
_entity_poly.entity_id
_entity_poly.type
_entity_poly.pdbx_seq_one_letter_code
_entity_poly.pdbx_strand_id
1 'polypeptide(L)'
;MKRRTLLLSVIILFLLAVAATASPARVGSVFADTYSAFSPLYALYKAYANFLFSGSDVVVPEGLEQACWHLQESLGILQMELITQTDSQRVEQVTRLAHLRQGVGVFCQTYSSTIEMIVRPQAGDIDPLQIAADRGLFAAISDKNKALEGLFSSTLDSYSDHAQWVFAVSFSMRTILNQHALSRLDSSLQEILLGPEDAPYPPGIVPDDLLPEVQQLAGLVGGKLDRDQADLAIALARRIYDYLMR
;
A
#
# COMPACT_ATOMS: atom_id res chain seq x y z
N MET A 1 -42.52 7.90 31.70
CA MET A 1 -42.07 8.26 30.33
C MET A 1 -40.67 8.86 30.26
N LYS A 2 -40.28 9.82 31.11
CA LYS A 2 -38.94 10.49 31.06
C LYS A 2 -37.70 9.58 31.11
N ARG A 3 -37.77 8.42 31.80
CA ARG A 3 -36.64 7.48 31.96
C ARG A 3 -36.33 6.65 30.70
N ARG A 4 -37.33 6.40 29.85
CA ARG A 4 -37.16 5.67 28.56
C ARG A 4 -36.53 6.56 27.50
N THR A 5 -36.89 7.84 27.47
CA THR A 5 -36.31 8.81 26.54
C THR A 5 -34.82 9.04 26.83
N LEU A 6 -34.44 9.10 28.12
CA LEU A 6 -33.04 9.30 28.53
C LEU A 6 -32.12 8.13 28.15
N LEU A 7 -32.62 6.88 28.27
CA LEU A 7 -31.88 5.67 27.85
C LEU A 7 -31.72 5.59 26.33
N LEU A 8 -32.75 5.95 25.56
CA LEU A 8 -32.67 6.03 24.10
C LEU A 8 -31.68 7.09 23.63
N SER A 9 -31.63 8.26 24.28
CA SER A 9 -30.66 9.32 23.97
C SER A 9 -29.22 8.90 24.24
N VAL A 10 -28.94 8.19 25.34
CA VAL A 10 -27.59 7.69 25.66
C VAL A 10 -27.14 6.61 24.68
N ILE A 11 -28.05 5.72 24.26
CA ILE A 11 -27.74 4.69 23.25
C ILE A 11 -27.49 5.32 21.87
N ILE A 12 -28.25 6.35 21.48
CA ILE A 12 -28.02 7.09 20.23
C ILE A 12 -26.70 7.89 20.28
N LEU A 13 -26.37 8.52 21.42
CA LEU A 13 -25.08 9.20 21.62
C LEU A 13 -23.90 8.23 21.63
N PHE A 14 -24.06 7.03 22.19
CA PHE A 14 -23.04 5.97 22.09
C PHE A 14 -22.92 5.44 20.66
N LEU A 15 -24.02 5.23 19.93
CA LEU A 15 -23.98 4.81 18.52
C LEU A 15 -23.38 5.88 17.59
N LEU A 16 -23.55 7.17 17.90
CA LEU A 16 -22.89 8.29 17.21
C LEU A 16 -21.40 8.40 17.58
N ALA A 17 -20.99 8.01 18.80
CA ALA A 17 -19.58 7.97 19.21
C ALA A 17 -18.82 6.74 18.64
N VAL A 18 -19.53 5.71 18.17
CA VAL A 18 -18.96 4.61 17.36
C VAL A 18 -19.22 4.80 15.86
N ALA A 19 -19.42 6.05 15.42
CA ALA A 19 -19.01 6.40 14.06
C ALA A 19 -17.49 6.26 14.03
N ALA A 20 -17.04 5.02 13.79
CA ALA A 20 -15.66 4.70 13.46
C ALA A 20 -15.25 5.73 12.41
N THR A 21 -14.31 6.60 12.78
CA THR A 21 -13.85 7.70 11.95
C THR A 21 -13.34 7.11 10.65
N ALA A 22 -14.17 7.14 9.61
CA ALA A 22 -13.81 6.71 8.28
C ALA A 22 -12.72 7.68 7.78
N SER A 23 -11.45 7.30 8.00
CA SER A 23 -10.30 8.13 7.71
C SER A 23 -9.64 7.65 6.43
N PRO A 24 -9.61 8.46 5.35
CA PRO A 24 -8.86 8.16 4.14
C PRO A 24 -7.39 7.78 4.43
N ALA A 25 -6.81 8.34 5.51
CA ALA A 25 -5.44 8.05 5.95
C ALA A 25 -5.25 6.58 6.30
N ARG A 26 -6.25 5.98 6.95
CA ARG A 26 -6.19 4.59 7.38
C ARG A 26 -6.24 3.64 6.19
N VAL A 27 -7.06 3.94 5.18
CA VAL A 27 -7.09 3.13 3.94
C VAL A 27 -5.77 3.26 3.19
N GLY A 28 -5.27 4.48 3.01
CA GLY A 28 -3.99 4.71 2.33
C GLY A 28 -2.83 3.99 3.04
N SER A 29 -2.78 4.05 4.37
CA SER A 29 -1.81 3.29 5.18
C SER A 29 -1.92 1.77 4.96
N VAL A 30 -3.12 1.20 4.96
CA VAL A 30 -3.27 -0.25 4.78
C VAL A 30 -2.95 -0.68 3.34
N PHE A 31 -3.22 0.16 2.34
CA PHE A 31 -2.70 -0.09 0.99
C PHE A 31 -1.19 -0.17 0.98
N ALA A 32 -0.48 0.74 1.65
CA ALA A 32 1.00 0.69 1.70
C ALA A 32 1.49 -0.61 2.33
N ASP A 33 0.80 -1.11 3.36
CA ASP A 33 1.09 -2.43 3.96
C ASP A 33 0.80 -3.59 2.98
N THR A 34 -0.27 -3.51 2.19
CA THR A 34 -0.59 -4.50 1.15
C THR A 34 0.46 -4.52 0.03
N TYR A 35 0.93 -3.36 -0.42
CA TYR A 35 2.02 -3.26 -1.39
C TYR A 35 3.33 -3.80 -0.81
N SER A 36 3.60 -3.52 0.47
CA SER A 36 4.78 -4.05 1.16
C SER A 36 4.73 -5.57 1.24
N ALA A 37 3.57 -6.16 1.56
CA ALA A 37 3.35 -7.61 1.59
C ALA A 37 3.46 -8.26 0.19
N PHE A 38 3.08 -7.55 -0.87
CA PHE A 38 3.22 -8.01 -2.25
C PHE A 38 4.66 -7.86 -2.79
N SER A 39 5.47 -6.99 -2.18
CA SER A 39 6.77 -6.58 -2.71
C SER A 39 7.74 -7.73 -3.01
N PRO A 40 7.84 -8.83 -2.24
CA PRO A 40 8.75 -9.93 -2.57
C PRO A 40 8.36 -10.65 -3.86
N LEU A 41 7.06 -10.84 -4.11
CA LEU A 41 6.57 -11.45 -5.36
C LEU A 41 6.91 -10.54 -6.55
N TYR A 42 6.69 -9.24 -6.42
CA TYR A 42 6.97 -8.30 -7.50
C TYR A 42 8.48 -8.11 -7.74
N ALA A 43 9.30 -8.14 -6.68
CA ALA A 43 10.75 -8.12 -6.78
C ALA A 43 11.28 -9.34 -7.54
N LEU A 44 10.71 -10.53 -7.28
CA LEU A 44 11.04 -11.74 -8.03
C LEU A 44 10.69 -11.59 -9.51
N TYR A 45 9.51 -11.05 -9.83
CA TYR A 45 9.12 -10.73 -11.21
C TYR A 45 10.12 -9.78 -11.89
N LYS A 46 10.52 -8.69 -11.22
CA LYS A 46 11.50 -7.74 -11.75
C LYS A 46 12.87 -8.36 -11.94
N ALA A 47 13.33 -9.16 -10.98
CA ALA A 47 14.61 -9.86 -11.08
C ALA A 47 14.64 -10.80 -12.30
N TYR A 48 13.57 -11.56 -12.52
CA TYR A 48 13.44 -12.42 -13.69
C TYR A 48 13.33 -11.64 -15.00
N ALA A 49 12.58 -10.53 -15.03
CA ALA A 49 12.53 -9.66 -16.19
C ALA A 49 13.93 -9.10 -16.53
N ASN A 50 14.69 -8.64 -15.53
CA ASN A 50 16.05 -8.15 -15.73
C ASN A 50 16.97 -9.27 -16.25
N PHE A 51 16.85 -10.49 -15.74
CA PHE A 51 17.58 -11.65 -16.27
C PHE A 51 17.29 -11.88 -17.76
N LEU A 52 16.02 -11.84 -18.17
CA LEU A 52 15.65 -12.03 -19.57
C LEU A 52 16.17 -10.93 -20.51
N PHE A 53 16.18 -9.67 -20.06
CA PHE A 53 16.55 -8.54 -20.92
C PHE A 53 18.03 -8.15 -20.86
N SER A 54 18.69 -8.38 -19.73
CA SER A 54 20.06 -7.91 -19.46
C SER A 54 21.03 -9.02 -19.07
N GLY A 55 20.55 -10.25 -18.88
CA GLY A 55 21.38 -11.37 -18.43
C GLY A 55 21.85 -11.25 -16.98
N SER A 56 21.24 -10.37 -16.17
CA SER A 56 21.56 -10.21 -14.75
C SER A 56 21.17 -11.44 -13.94
N ASP A 57 21.96 -11.82 -12.95
CA ASP A 57 21.60 -12.91 -12.04
C ASP A 57 20.27 -12.63 -11.31
N VAL A 58 19.46 -13.67 -11.16
CA VAL A 58 18.21 -13.60 -10.40
C VAL A 58 18.52 -13.78 -8.91
N VAL A 59 18.41 -12.69 -8.16
CA VAL A 59 18.47 -12.74 -6.69
C VAL A 59 17.07 -13.02 -6.16
N VAL A 60 16.92 -14.13 -5.42
CA VAL A 60 15.65 -14.46 -4.76
C VAL A 60 15.41 -13.45 -3.63
N PRO A 61 14.28 -12.72 -3.64
CA PRO A 61 14.03 -11.68 -2.65
C PRO A 61 13.73 -12.28 -1.26
N GLU A 62 14.17 -11.58 -0.23
CA GLU A 62 13.84 -11.91 1.16
C GLU A 62 12.31 -11.89 1.37
N GLY A 63 11.81 -12.77 2.24
CA GLY A 63 10.38 -12.87 2.56
C GLY A 63 9.50 -13.55 1.51
N LEU A 64 10.05 -13.99 0.36
CA LEU A 64 9.28 -14.67 -0.69
C LEU A 64 8.49 -15.90 -0.19
N GLU A 65 9.06 -16.67 0.74
CA GLU A 65 8.42 -17.85 1.34
C GLU A 65 7.08 -17.51 2.01
N GLN A 66 7.00 -16.33 2.63
CA GLN A 66 5.84 -15.89 3.42
C GLN A 66 4.95 -14.91 2.65
N ALA A 67 5.36 -14.47 1.46
CA ALA A 67 4.68 -13.41 0.71
C ALA A 67 3.20 -13.74 0.44
N CYS A 68 2.88 -15.00 0.14
CA CYS A 68 1.50 -15.42 -0.06
C CYS A 68 0.63 -15.28 1.20
N TRP A 69 1.17 -15.66 2.36
CA TRP A 69 0.46 -15.56 3.63
C TRP A 69 0.27 -14.08 4.02
N HIS A 70 1.34 -13.29 3.99
CA HIS A 70 1.29 -11.85 4.31
C HIS A 70 0.34 -11.08 3.39
N LEU A 71 0.34 -11.39 2.08
CA LEU A 71 -0.56 -10.74 1.13
C LEU A 71 -2.02 -11.07 1.42
N GLN A 72 -2.34 -12.34 1.70
CA GLN A 72 -3.71 -12.76 2.04
C GLN A 72 -4.20 -12.07 3.33
N GLU A 73 -3.35 -12.01 4.35
CA GLU A 73 -3.65 -11.32 5.61
C GLU A 73 -3.87 -9.81 5.37
N SER A 74 -2.95 -9.15 4.67
CA SER A 74 -3.03 -7.72 4.40
C SER A 74 -4.26 -7.34 3.58
N LEU A 75 -4.63 -8.13 2.56
CA LEU A 75 -5.88 -7.94 1.82
C LEU A 75 -7.12 -8.15 2.71
N GLY A 76 -7.01 -8.99 3.73
CA GLY A 76 -8.02 -9.16 4.76
C GLY A 76 -8.25 -7.90 5.57
N ILE A 77 -7.16 -7.29 6.05
CA ILE A 77 -7.19 -6.02 6.78
C ILE A 77 -7.73 -4.91 5.88
N LEU A 78 -7.26 -4.82 4.63
CA LEU A 78 -7.74 -3.82 3.66
C LEU A 78 -9.25 -3.95 3.42
N GLN A 79 -9.78 -5.17 3.38
CA GLN A 79 -11.22 -5.36 3.21
C GLN A 79 -12.00 -4.84 4.42
N MET A 80 -11.51 -5.09 5.63
CA MET A 80 -12.15 -4.56 6.85
C MET A 80 -12.13 -3.04 6.87
N GLU A 81 -11.01 -2.43 6.48
CA GLU A 81 -10.92 -0.97 6.38
C GLU A 81 -11.87 -0.40 5.33
N LEU A 82 -11.88 -0.95 4.12
CA LEU A 82 -12.81 -0.49 3.08
C LEU A 82 -14.27 -0.66 3.50
N ILE A 83 -14.63 -1.81 4.09
CA ILE A 83 -16.00 -2.06 4.59
C ILE A 83 -16.41 -1.02 5.63
N THR A 84 -15.52 -0.74 6.60
CA THR A 84 -15.76 0.23 7.67
C THR A 84 -15.95 1.66 7.14
N GLN A 85 -15.42 1.95 5.95
CA GLN A 85 -15.53 3.25 5.30
C GLN A 85 -16.59 3.33 4.18
N THR A 86 -17.36 2.27 3.96
CA THR A 86 -18.35 2.23 2.87
C THR A 86 -19.63 2.95 3.29
N ASP A 87 -19.82 4.17 2.76
CA ASP A 87 -21.16 4.61 2.36
C ASP A 87 -21.56 3.87 1.06
N SER A 88 -22.84 3.84 0.70
CA SER A 88 -23.37 3.09 -0.47
C SER A 88 -22.65 3.32 -1.81
N GLN A 89 -21.84 4.37 -1.91
CA GLN A 89 -21.03 4.73 -3.08
C GLN A 89 -19.75 3.89 -3.27
N ARG A 90 -19.31 3.09 -2.28
CA ARG A 90 -18.02 2.35 -2.34
C ARG A 90 -18.15 0.82 -2.51
N VAL A 91 -19.34 0.36 -2.90
CA VAL A 91 -19.64 -1.07 -3.12
C VAL A 91 -18.77 -1.67 -4.23
N GLU A 92 -18.40 -0.86 -5.23
CA GLU A 92 -17.54 -1.31 -6.33
C GLU A 92 -16.13 -1.69 -5.84
N GLN A 93 -15.50 -0.85 -4.99
CA GLN A 93 -14.16 -1.10 -4.45
C GLN A 93 -14.15 -2.37 -3.58
N VAL A 94 -15.18 -2.56 -2.75
CA VAL A 94 -15.34 -3.78 -1.93
C VAL A 94 -15.47 -5.02 -2.81
N THR A 95 -16.22 -4.93 -3.91
CA THR A 95 -16.39 -6.03 -4.87
C THR A 95 -15.09 -6.33 -5.61
N ARG A 96 -14.37 -5.31 -6.10
CA ARG A 96 -13.05 -5.45 -6.73
C ARG A 96 -12.05 -6.11 -5.79
N LEU A 97 -12.02 -5.72 -4.51
CA LEU A 97 -11.16 -6.33 -3.51
C LEU A 97 -11.55 -7.78 -3.22
N ALA A 98 -12.84 -8.12 -3.17
CA ALA A 98 -13.28 -9.50 -3.00
C ALA A 98 -12.78 -10.40 -4.15
N HIS A 99 -12.86 -9.92 -5.39
CA HIS A 99 -12.29 -10.62 -6.55
C HIS A 99 -10.77 -10.72 -6.48
N LEU A 100 -10.07 -9.67 -6.07
CA LEU A 100 -8.62 -9.70 -5.87
C LEU A 100 -8.22 -10.74 -4.81
N ARG A 101 -8.91 -10.77 -3.67
CA ARG A 101 -8.70 -11.75 -2.59
C ARG A 101 -8.89 -13.18 -3.09
N GLN A 102 -9.99 -13.45 -3.80
CA GLN A 102 -10.23 -14.77 -4.39
C GLN A 102 -9.12 -15.12 -5.40
N GLY A 103 -8.75 -14.19 -6.27
CA GLY A 103 -7.71 -14.36 -7.26
C GLY A 103 -6.33 -14.62 -6.65
N VAL A 104 -6.01 -13.97 -5.52
CA VAL A 104 -4.78 -14.20 -4.74
C VAL A 104 -4.83 -15.55 -4.03
N GLY A 105 -6.00 -15.95 -3.50
CA GLY A 105 -6.22 -17.28 -2.93
C GLY A 105 -5.87 -18.39 -3.93
N VAL A 106 -6.45 -18.31 -5.13
CA VAL A 106 -6.17 -19.26 -6.23
C VAL A 106 -4.70 -19.19 -6.65
N PHE A 107 -4.15 -17.99 -6.86
CA PHE A 107 -2.74 -17.81 -7.20
C PHE A 107 -1.81 -18.51 -6.19
N CYS A 108 -1.99 -18.24 -4.90
CA CYS A 108 -1.15 -18.83 -3.87
C CYS A 108 -1.31 -20.34 -3.77
N GLN A 109 -2.51 -20.88 -3.96
CA GLN A 109 -2.73 -22.32 -4.01
C GLN A 109 -2.05 -22.97 -5.22
N THR A 110 -2.13 -22.34 -6.40
CA THR A 110 -1.55 -22.84 -7.64
C THR A 110 -0.02 -22.82 -7.61
N TYR A 111 0.57 -21.75 -7.09
CA TYR A 111 2.01 -21.49 -7.21
C TYR A 111 2.82 -21.73 -5.93
N SER A 112 2.20 -22.13 -4.81
CA SER A 112 2.92 -22.39 -3.54
C SER A 112 4.13 -23.30 -3.72
N SER A 113 3.95 -24.46 -4.36
CA SER A 113 5.04 -25.41 -4.62
C SER A 113 6.14 -24.84 -5.52
N THR A 114 5.76 -24.03 -6.53
CA THR A 114 6.71 -23.37 -7.43
C THR A 114 7.53 -22.31 -6.68
N ILE A 115 6.88 -21.53 -5.81
CA ILE A 115 7.55 -20.55 -4.96
C ILE A 115 8.50 -21.24 -3.98
N GLU A 116 8.08 -22.33 -3.34
CA GLU A 116 8.92 -23.10 -2.43
C GLU A 116 10.17 -23.65 -3.12
N MET A 117 10.03 -24.16 -4.35
CA MET A 117 11.15 -24.64 -5.17
C MET A 117 12.14 -23.53 -5.53
N ILE A 118 11.67 -22.29 -5.79
CA ILE A 118 12.55 -21.13 -6.02
C ILE A 118 13.30 -20.74 -4.73
N VAL A 119 12.61 -20.73 -3.58
CA VAL A 119 13.21 -20.35 -2.29
C VAL A 119 14.21 -21.40 -1.81
N ARG A 120 13.91 -22.69 -2.03
CA ARG A 120 14.69 -23.82 -1.54
C ARG A 120 15.03 -24.77 -2.69
N PRO A 121 15.93 -24.37 -3.61
CA PRO A 121 16.31 -25.21 -4.73
C PRO A 121 16.97 -26.50 -4.21
N GLN A 122 16.49 -27.65 -4.67
CA GLN A 122 17.05 -28.96 -4.31
C GLN A 122 18.12 -29.38 -5.31
N ALA A 123 19.08 -30.18 -4.85
CA ALA A 123 20.09 -30.76 -5.73
C ALA A 123 19.42 -31.71 -6.75
N GLY A 124 19.39 -31.31 -8.02
CA GLY A 124 18.76 -32.05 -9.11
C GLY A 124 17.54 -31.36 -9.74
N ASP A 125 17.10 -30.21 -9.21
CA ASP A 125 16.06 -29.41 -9.86
C ASP A 125 16.57 -28.88 -11.21
N ILE A 126 15.81 -29.16 -12.27
CA ILE A 126 16.04 -28.60 -13.61
C ILE A 126 15.52 -27.16 -13.56
N ASP A 127 16.42 -26.19 -13.40
CA ASP A 127 16.17 -24.73 -13.41
C ASP A 127 14.79 -24.30 -12.86
N PRO A 128 14.68 -24.07 -11.52
CA PRO A 128 13.45 -23.63 -10.87
C PRO A 128 12.78 -22.39 -11.50
N LEU A 129 13.56 -21.48 -12.08
CA LEU A 129 13.05 -20.25 -12.69
C LEU A 129 12.42 -20.53 -14.06
N GLN A 130 13.03 -21.43 -14.84
CA GLN A 130 12.43 -21.89 -16.09
C GLN A 130 11.10 -22.62 -15.83
N ILE A 131 11.04 -23.53 -14.85
CA ILE A 131 9.79 -24.19 -14.47
C ILE A 131 8.74 -23.17 -14.04
N ALA A 132 9.13 -22.16 -13.27
CA ALA A 132 8.23 -21.10 -12.84
C ALA A 132 7.68 -20.27 -14.01
N ALA A 133 8.52 -19.98 -15.01
CA ALA A 133 8.12 -19.30 -16.23
C ALA A 133 7.16 -20.15 -17.06
N ASP A 134 7.47 -21.42 -17.30
CA ASP A 134 6.64 -22.35 -18.06
C ASP A 134 5.26 -22.56 -17.41
N ARG A 135 5.21 -22.53 -16.07
CA ARG A 135 3.96 -22.59 -15.31
C ARG A 135 3.19 -21.27 -15.29
N GLY A 136 3.75 -20.18 -15.79
CA GLY A 136 3.10 -18.87 -15.86
C GLY A 136 3.17 -18.03 -14.58
N LEU A 137 4.07 -18.33 -13.64
CA LEU A 137 4.19 -17.62 -12.36
C LEU A 137 4.37 -16.11 -12.56
N PHE A 138 5.32 -15.71 -13.41
CA PHE A 138 5.67 -14.30 -13.61
C PHE A 138 4.55 -13.50 -14.28
N ALA A 139 3.83 -14.11 -15.23
CA ALA A 139 2.65 -13.50 -15.82
C ALA A 139 1.55 -13.30 -14.76
N ALA A 140 1.32 -14.32 -13.92
CA ALA A 140 0.34 -14.24 -12.86
C ALA A 140 0.70 -13.20 -11.78
N ILE A 141 1.99 -13.03 -11.43
CA ILE A 141 2.45 -11.95 -10.54
C ILE A 141 2.14 -10.58 -11.16
N SER A 142 2.49 -10.37 -12.43
CA SER A 142 2.17 -9.13 -13.16
C SER A 142 0.66 -8.83 -13.15
N ASP A 143 -0.19 -9.85 -13.36
CA ASP A 143 -1.63 -9.67 -13.35
C ASP A 143 -2.17 -9.31 -11.95
N LYS A 144 -1.60 -9.87 -10.87
CA LYS A 144 -1.95 -9.45 -9.50
C LYS A 144 -1.49 -8.03 -9.20
N ASN A 145 -0.31 -7.63 -9.69
CA ASN A 145 0.14 -6.25 -9.57
C ASN A 145 -0.85 -5.28 -10.23
N LYS A 146 -1.23 -5.52 -11.48
CA LYS A 146 -2.21 -4.69 -12.20
C LYS A 146 -3.56 -4.61 -11.50
N ALA A 147 -4.02 -5.73 -10.93
CA ALA A 147 -5.27 -5.76 -10.18
C ALA A 147 -5.18 -4.95 -8.87
N LEU A 148 -4.03 -5.00 -8.18
CA LEU A 148 -3.77 -4.20 -6.99
C LEU A 148 -3.66 -2.70 -7.31
N GLU A 149 -2.96 -2.33 -8.39
CA GLU A 149 -2.89 -0.97 -8.93
C GLU A 149 -4.27 -0.45 -9.32
N GLY A 150 -5.04 -1.25 -10.06
CA GLY A 150 -6.40 -0.87 -10.45
C GLY A 150 -7.35 -0.69 -9.25
N LEU A 151 -7.18 -1.47 -8.18
CA LEU A 151 -7.92 -1.28 -6.93
C LEU A 151 -7.48 -0.01 -6.20
N PHE A 152 -6.16 0.26 -6.14
CA PHE A 152 -5.61 1.47 -5.53
C PHE A 152 -6.12 2.73 -6.26
N SER A 153 -5.94 2.83 -7.57
CA SER A 153 -6.39 3.97 -8.37
C SER A 153 -7.90 4.18 -8.24
N SER A 154 -8.71 3.12 -8.40
CA SER A 154 -10.16 3.22 -8.23
C SER A 154 -10.59 3.65 -6.82
N THR A 155 -9.78 3.36 -5.80
CA THR A 155 -10.05 3.82 -4.43
C THR A 155 -9.61 5.27 -4.24
N LEU A 156 -8.42 5.64 -4.72
CA LEU A 156 -7.92 7.01 -4.70
C LEU A 156 -8.88 7.97 -5.43
N ASP A 157 -9.37 7.58 -6.61
CA ASP A 157 -10.30 8.35 -7.44
C ASP A 157 -11.71 8.48 -6.81
N SER A 158 -12.02 7.64 -5.81
CA SER A 158 -13.28 7.76 -5.05
C SER A 158 -13.22 8.86 -3.98
N TYR A 159 -12.05 9.43 -3.73
CA TYR A 159 -11.85 10.59 -2.86
C TYR A 159 -11.65 11.85 -3.70
N SER A 160 -12.05 13.00 -3.15
CA SER A 160 -11.76 14.32 -3.72
C SER A 160 -11.03 15.20 -2.71
N ASP A 161 -10.36 16.23 -3.23
CA ASP A 161 -9.79 17.34 -2.45
C ASP A 161 -8.90 16.85 -1.30
N HIS A 162 -9.16 17.35 -0.08
CA HIS A 162 -8.39 17.03 1.11
C HIS A 162 -8.39 15.53 1.42
N ALA A 163 -9.50 14.81 1.19
CA ALA A 163 -9.57 13.38 1.48
C ALA A 163 -8.65 12.56 0.56
N GLN A 164 -8.55 12.97 -0.71
CA GLN A 164 -7.65 12.35 -1.68
C GLN A 164 -6.18 12.58 -1.29
N TRP A 165 -5.86 13.81 -0.88
CA TRP A 165 -4.53 14.16 -0.37
C TRP A 165 -4.18 13.35 0.89
N VAL A 166 -5.08 13.28 1.88
CA VAL A 166 -4.87 12.51 3.12
C VAL A 166 -4.60 11.03 2.81
N PHE A 167 -5.37 10.43 1.90
CA PHE A 167 -5.13 9.07 1.44
C PHE A 167 -3.74 8.92 0.81
N ALA A 168 -3.41 9.76 -0.17
CA ALA A 168 -2.17 9.63 -0.94
C ALA A 168 -0.93 9.87 -0.05
N VAL A 169 -0.97 10.89 0.80
CA VAL A 169 0.13 11.20 1.73
C VAL A 169 0.28 10.09 2.77
N SER A 170 -0.80 9.58 3.35
CA SER A 170 -0.69 8.45 4.32
C SER A 170 -0.07 7.20 3.69
N PHE A 171 -0.45 6.87 2.45
CA PHE A 171 0.13 5.78 1.67
C PHE A 171 1.64 6.02 1.45
N SER A 172 2.03 7.20 1.00
CA SER A 172 3.43 7.53 0.75
C SER A 172 4.27 7.53 2.02
N MET A 173 3.77 8.12 3.11
CA MET A 173 4.50 8.13 4.39
C MET A 173 4.68 6.72 4.93
N ARG A 174 3.61 5.91 4.91
CA ARG A 174 3.68 4.51 5.36
C ARG A 174 4.64 3.70 4.47
N THR A 175 4.63 3.94 3.17
CA THR A 175 5.56 3.30 2.23
C THR A 175 7.02 3.65 2.55
N ILE A 176 7.32 4.92 2.85
CA ILE A 176 8.66 5.35 3.30
C ILE A 176 9.04 4.63 4.60
N LEU A 177 8.12 4.59 5.57
CA LEU A 177 8.36 4.00 6.89
C LEU A 177 8.52 2.48 6.87
N ASN A 178 7.99 1.80 5.85
CA ASN A 178 8.13 0.35 5.66
C ASN A 178 9.42 -0.04 4.94
N GLN A 179 10.21 0.92 4.44
CA GLN A 179 11.48 0.61 3.76
C GLN A 179 12.58 0.27 4.77
N HIS A 180 13.28 -0.84 4.54
CA HIS A 180 14.43 -1.24 5.34
C HIS A 180 15.65 -0.31 5.17
N ALA A 181 15.86 0.22 3.96
CA ALA A 181 16.96 1.11 3.65
C ALA A 181 16.51 2.22 2.68
N LEU A 182 16.37 3.44 3.20
CA LEU A 182 15.96 4.59 2.41
C LEU A 182 17.17 5.27 1.80
N SER A 183 17.40 5.08 0.50
CA SER A 183 18.50 5.73 -0.24
C SER A 183 18.05 6.87 -1.16
N ARG A 184 16.75 6.96 -1.42
CA ARG A 184 16.14 7.93 -2.34
C ARG A 184 14.63 8.03 -2.07
N LEU A 185 14.08 9.23 -2.18
CA LEU A 185 12.63 9.45 -2.27
C LEU A 185 12.21 9.52 -3.74
N ASP A 186 11.04 8.94 -4.05
CA ASP A 186 10.49 8.95 -5.40
C ASP A 186 10.20 10.39 -5.87
N SER A 187 10.49 10.70 -7.13
CA SER A 187 10.28 12.04 -7.71
C SER A 187 8.83 12.50 -7.66
N SER A 188 7.86 11.57 -7.73
CA SER A 188 6.44 11.87 -7.64
C SER A 188 5.99 12.32 -6.24
N LEU A 189 6.82 12.11 -5.21
CA LEU A 189 6.44 12.45 -3.84
C LEU A 189 6.19 13.94 -3.66
N GLN A 190 6.94 14.80 -4.36
CA GLN A 190 6.73 16.25 -4.28
C GLN A 190 5.32 16.63 -4.76
N GLU A 191 4.88 16.06 -5.88
CA GLU A 191 3.54 16.30 -6.44
C GLU A 191 2.44 15.78 -5.50
N ILE A 192 2.66 14.62 -4.86
CA ILE A 192 1.72 14.07 -3.86
C ILE A 192 1.61 14.99 -2.64
N LEU A 193 2.72 15.58 -2.19
CA LEU A 193 2.79 16.38 -0.98
C LEU A 193 2.21 17.79 -1.18
N LEU A 194 2.54 18.44 -2.30
CA LEU A 194 2.31 19.89 -2.51
C LEU A 194 1.49 20.21 -3.78
N GLY A 195 1.21 19.20 -4.60
CA GLY A 195 0.58 19.35 -5.92
C GLY A 195 1.63 19.56 -7.03
N PRO A 196 1.22 19.44 -8.30
CA PRO A 196 2.07 19.80 -9.44
C PRO A 196 2.60 21.23 -9.36
N GLU A 197 3.79 21.47 -9.91
CA GLU A 197 4.43 22.81 -9.87
C GLU A 197 3.58 23.88 -10.61
N ASP A 198 2.91 23.50 -11.69
CA ASP A 198 2.04 24.35 -12.49
C ASP A 198 0.60 24.45 -11.95
N ALA A 199 0.23 23.59 -11.01
CA ALA A 199 -1.09 23.53 -10.40
C ALA A 199 -1.02 23.08 -8.92
N PRO A 200 -0.40 23.88 -8.03
CA PRO A 200 -0.26 23.53 -6.63
C PRO A 200 -1.63 23.39 -5.96
N TYR A 201 -1.69 22.63 -4.87
CA TYR A 201 -2.95 22.45 -4.15
C TYR A 201 -3.52 23.80 -3.65
N PRO A 202 -4.86 23.98 -3.70
CA PRO A 202 -5.47 25.17 -3.15
C PRO A 202 -5.24 25.29 -1.63
N PRO A 203 -5.29 26.51 -1.06
CA PRO A 203 -5.13 26.71 0.37
C PRO A 203 -6.09 25.85 1.20
N GLY A 204 -5.59 25.26 2.28
CA GLY A 204 -6.37 24.41 3.19
C GLY A 204 -6.39 22.91 2.85
N ILE A 205 -5.87 22.49 1.69
CA ILE A 205 -5.66 21.05 1.40
C ILE A 205 -4.54 20.50 2.28
N VAL A 206 -3.41 21.20 2.33
CA VAL A 206 -2.31 20.90 3.25
C VAL A 206 -2.56 21.68 4.53
N PRO A 207 -2.67 21.03 5.71
CA PRO A 207 -2.84 21.73 6.98
C PRO A 207 -1.64 22.64 7.30
N ASP A 208 -1.92 23.86 7.75
CA ASP A 208 -0.87 24.86 8.06
C ASP A 208 0.13 24.35 9.11
N ASP A 209 -0.36 23.61 10.11
CA ASP A 209 0.44 23.01 11.19
C ASP A 209 1.39 21.91 10.69
N LEU A 210 1.14 21.35 9.50
CA LEU A 210 1.92 20.28 8.89
C LEU A 210 2.75 20.76 7.69
N LEU A 211 2.43 21.94 7.16
CA LEU A 211 3.04 22.49 5.96
C LEU A 211 4.58 22.60 6.06
N PRO A 212 5.19 23.01 7.19
CA PRO A 212 6.65 23.07 7.31
C PRO A 212 7.31 21.69 7.15
N GLU A 213 6.78 20.65 7.79
CA GLU A 213 7.27 19.28 7.68
C GLU A 213 7.09 18.74 6.25
N VAL A 214 5.94 19.01 5.63
CA VAL A 214 5.64 18.60 4.25
C VAL A 214 6.61 19.26 3.26
N GLN A 215 6.84 20.56 3.39
CA GLN A 215 7.80 21.29 2.55
C GLN A 215 9.22 20.79 2.75
N GLN A 216 9.62 20.53 3.99
CA GLN A 216 10.96 20.01 4.29
C GLN A 216 11.17 18.61 3.69
N LEU A 217 10.15 17.74 3.75
CA LEU A 217 10.23 16.41 3.14
C LEU A 217 10.26 16.49 1.61
N ALA A 218 9.45 17.36 1.01
CA ALA A 218 9.46 17.61 -0.42
C ALA A 218 10.84 18.10 -0.91
N GLY A 219 11.55 18.90 -0.11
CA GLY A 219 12.91 19.35 -0.41
C GLY A 219 13.98 18.24 -0.46
N LEU A 220 13.67 17.02 0.02
CA LEU A 220 14.57 15.85 -0.03
C LEU A 220 14.31 14.96 -1.27
N VAL A 221 13.32 15.30 -2.10
CA VAL A 221 12.89 14.50 -3.26
C VAL A 221 13.89 14.57 -4.43
N GLY A 222 14.00 13.48 -5.20
CA GLY A 222 14.76 13.43 -6.46
C GLY A 222 16.27 13.16 -6.31
N GLY A 223 16.84 13.38 -5.12
CA GLY A 223 18.25 13.14 -4.80
C GLY A 223 18.56 11.73 -4.28
N LYS A 224 19.85 11.36 -4.28
CA LYS A 224 20.34 10.30 -3.40
C LYS A 224 20.46 10.89 -1.99
N LEU A 225 19.93 10.19 -1.00
CA LEU A 225 20.03 10.59 0.40
C LEU A 225 21.33 10.06 1.01
N ASP A 226 22.03 10.91 1.74
CA ASP A 226 22.98 10.46 2.74
C ASP A 226 22.27 9.95 4.00
N ARG A 227 23.04 9.52 5.00
CA ARG A 227 22.48 8.94 6.23
C ARG A 227 21.66 9.95 7.03
N ASP A 228 22.14 11.19 7.15
CA ASP A 228 21.47 12.22 7.96
C ASP A 228 20.18 12.67 7.26
N GLN A 229 20.20 12.76 5.93
CA GLN A 229 19.02 13.04 5.11
C GLN A 229 18.00 11.91 5.16
N ALA A 230 18.43 10.64 5.17
CA ALA A 230 17.54 9.50 5.32
C ALA A 230 16.89 9.48 6.71
N ASP A 231 17.65 9.71 7.78
CA ASP A 231 17.14 9.80 9.15
C ASP A 231 16.14 10.96 9.31
N LEU A 232 16.45 12.12 8.70
CA LEU A 232 15.54 13.26 8.64
C LEU A 232 14.24 12.94 7.88
N ALA A 233 14.34 12.31 6.70
CA ALA A 233 13.19 11.93 5.89
C ALA A 233 12.26 10.97 6.66
N ILE A 234 12.83 9.99 7.37
CA ILE A 234 12.07 9.05 8.23
C ILE A 234 11.39 9.81 9.38
N ALA A 235 12.08 10.73 10.03
CA ALA A 235 11.52 11.53 11.13
C ALA A 235 10.39 12.47 10.66
N LEU A 236 10.51 13.05 9.47
CA LEU A 236 9.46 13.86 8.85
C LEU A 236 8.26 13.00 8.44
N ALA A 237 8.51 11.89 7.75
CA ALA A 237 7.46 10.97 7.34
C ALA A 237 6.65 10.44 8.53
N ARG A 238 7.32 10.14 9.64
CA ARG A 238 6.67 9.72 10.89
C ARG A 238 5.79 10.82 11.48
N ARG A 239 6.27 12.06 11.56
CA ARG A 239 5.48 13.19 12.07
C ARG A 239 4.23 13.45 11.22
N ILE A 240 4.39 13.45 9.90
CA ILE A 240 3.28 13.61 8.95
C ILE A 240 2.29 12.46 9.12
N TYR A 241 2.76 11.22 9.16
CA TYR A 241 1.91 10.04 9.36
C TYR A 241 1.15 10.10 10.70
N ASP A 242 1.83 10.38 11.81
CA ASP A 242 1.24 10.45 13.14
C ASP A 242 0.20 11.57 13.25
N TYR A 243 0.36 12.67 12.49
CA TYR A 243 -0.65 13.72 12.39
C TYR A 243 -1.91 13.22 11.68
N LEU A 244 -1.77 12.56 10.53
CA LEU A 244 -2.89 12.08 9.72
C LEU A 244 -3.69 10.93 10.38
N MET A 245 -3.06 10.22 11.33
CA MET A 245 -3.67 9.09 12.03
C MET A 245 -4.38 9.47 13.34
N ARG A 246 -4.34 10.74 13.75
CA ARG A 246 -5.05 11.28 14.92
C ARG A 246 -6.47 11.68 14.58
#